data_AF-A0A0Z8J5C2-F1
#
_entry.id   AF-A0A0Z8J5C2-F1
#
_cell.length_a   1.000
_cell.length_b   1.000
_cell.length_c   1.000
_cell.angle_alpha   90.00
_cell.angle_beta   90.00
_cell.angle_gamma   90.00
#
_symmetry.space_group_name_H-M   'P 1'
#
loop_
_entity.id
_entity.type
_entity.pdbx_description
1 polymer ?
#
loop_
_entity_poly.entity_id
_entity_poly.type
_entity_poly.pdbx_seq_one_letter_code
_entity_poly.pdbx_strand_id
1 'polypeptide(L)' 'MVWIVAKKTKTKRGYRFYQKRSFDTWQKARIYQQDLFNKDVNAEMWEERDE' A
#
# COMPACT_ATOMS: atom_id res chain seq x y z
N MET A 1 3.76 -6.18 14.24
CA MET A 1 2.91 -5.16 13.59
C MET A 1 3.55 -4.82 12.26
N VAL A 2 3.02 -5.37 11.16
CA VAL A 2 3.57 -5.13 9.81
C VAL A 2 2.62 -4.21 9.07
N TRP A 3 3.14 -3.17 8.45
CA TRP A 3 2.36 -2.26 7.61
C TRP A 3 2.51 -2.64 6.16
N ILE A 4 1.41 -2.93 5.47
CA ILE A 4 1.41 -3.19 4.03
C ILE A 4 1.00 -1.92 3.30
N VAL A 5 1.72 -1.59 2.24
CA VAL A 5 1.28 -0.67 1.19
C VAL A 5 1.15 -1.43 -0.12
N ALA A 6 0.00 -1.32 -0.78
CA ALA A 6 -0.27 -1.99 -2.04
C ALA A 6 -0.78 -1.03 -3.09
N LYS A 7 -0.28 -1.14 -4.33
CA LYS A 7 -0.78 -0.35 -5.45
C LYS A 7 -2.20 -0.80 -5.81
N LYS A 8 -3.15 0.13 -5.75
CA LYS A 8 -4.55 -0.09 -6.10
C LYS A 8 -4.76 0.26 -7.57
N THR A 9 -5.01 -0.76 -8.39
CA THR A 9 -5.27 -0.58 -9.82
C THR A 9 -6.73 -0.89 -10.13
N LYS A 10 -7.40 0.04 -10.82
CA LYS A 10 -8.78 -0.17 -11.29
C LYS A 10 -8.75 -1.14 -12.48
N THR A 11 -9.58 -2.16 -12.42
CA THR A 11 -9.77 -3.16 -13.49
C THR A 11 -11.24 -3.19 -13.91
N LYS A 12 -11.55 -3.87 -15.01
CA LYS A 12 -12.94 -4.03 -15.50
C LYS A 12 -13.87 -4.71 -14.48
N ARG A 13 -13.34 -5.42 -13.47
CA ARG A 13 -14.09 -6.17 -12.46
C ARG A 13 -14.01 -5.58 -11.04
N GLY A 14 -13.50 -4.35 -10.89
CA GLY A 14 -13.33 -3.69 -9.59
C GLY A 14 -11.90 -3.23 -9.36
N TYR A 15 -11.34 -3.45 -8.17
CA TYR A 15 -9.98 -3.06 -7.84
C TYR A 15 -9.11 -4.28 -7.61
N ARG A 16 -7.84 -4.21 -8.04
CA ARG A 16 -6.84 -5.23 -7.77
C ARG A 16 -5.61 -4.60 -7.16
N PHE A 17 -5.11 -5.24 -6.10
CA PHE A 17 -3.89 -4.85 -5.42
C PHE A 17 -2.72 -5.55 -6.09
N TYR A 18 -1.80 -4.76 -6.63
CA TYR A 18 -0.54 -5.25 -7.18
C TYR A 18 0.62 -4.66 -6.36
N GLN A 19 1.77 -5.33 -6.39
CA GLN A 19 3.01 -4.83 -5.75
C GLN A 19 2.79 -4.43 -4.29
N LYS A 20 2.54 -5.44 -3.44
CA LYS A 20 2.47 -5.25 -1.98
C LYS A 20 3.89 -5.09 -1.44
N ARG A 21 4.08 -4.15 -0.53
CA ARG A 21 5.34 -3.96 0.19
C ARG A 21 5.04 -3.87 1.68
N SER A 22 5.70 -4.72 2.46
CA SER A 22 5.62 -4.73 3.92
C SER A 22 6.67 -3.80 4.52
N PHE A 23 6.32 -3.22 5.67
CA PHE A 23 7.16 -2.30 6.42
C PHE A 23 7.03 -2.59 7.92
N ASP A 24 8.14 -2.51 8.63
CA ASP A 24 8.17 -2.75 10.08
C ASP A 24 7.56 -1.59 10.88
N THR A 25 7.44 -0.40 10.27
CA THR A 25 6.92 0.79 10.94
C THR A 25 5.94 1.57 10.06
N TRP A 26 4.94 2.17 10.71
CA TRP A 26 3.96 3.04 10.06
C TRP A 26 4.60 4.21 9.31
N GLN A 27 5.62 4.84 9.90
CA GLN A 27 6.30 5.99 9.26
C GLN A 27 6.92 5.60 7.91
N LYS A 28 7.61 4.46 7.81
CA LYS A 28 8.19 3.99 6.55
C LYS A 28 7.10 3.69 5.51
N ALA A 29 6.03 3.03 5.93
CA ALA A 29 4.88 2.76 5.07
C ALA A 29 4.24 4.05 4.55
N ARG A 30 4.08 5.06 5.41
CA ARG A 30 3.48 6.35 5.05
C ARG A 30 4.35 7.15 4.08
N ILE A 31 5.67 7.18 4.27
CA ILE A 31 6.61 7.81 3.33
C ILE A 31 6.50 7.15 1.95
N TYR A 32 6.47 5.82 1.91
CA TYR A 32 6.31 5.10 0.64
C TYR A 32 4.95 5.34 -0.01
N GLN A 33 3.86 5.40 0.76
CA GLN A 33 2.54 5.76 0.25
C GLN A 33 2.53 7.17 -0.34
N GLN A 34 3.18 8.13 0.31
CA GLN A 34 3.27 9.51 -0.17
C GLN A 34 4.11 9.60 -1.45
N ASP A 35 5.23 8.87 -1.54
CA ASP A 35 6.04 8.79 -2.77
C ASP A 35 5.25 8.21 -3.95
N LEU A 36 4.42 7.18 -3.69
CA LEU A 36 3.51 6.65 -4.70
C LEU A 36 2.45 7.68 -5.12
N PHE A 37 1.86 8.39 -4.16
CA PHE A 37 0.89 9.44 -4.45
C PHE A 37 1.49 10.57 -5.30
N ASN A 38 2.73 10.99 -5.00
CA ASN A 38 3.46 12.00 -5.78
C ASN A 38 3.78 11.53 -7.22
N LYS A 39 3.71 10.21 -7.48
CA LYS A 39 3.87 9.60 -8.80
C LYS A 39 2.53 9.29 -9.48
N ASP A 40 1.43 9.86 -8.98
CA ASP A 40 0.05 9.58 -9.40
C ASP A 40 -0.34 8.09 -9.27
N VAL A 41 0.34 7.36 -8.39
CA VAL A 41 0.04 5.96 -8.11
C VAL A 41 -0.86 5.87 -6.89
N ASN A 42 -2.10 5.45 -7.11
CA ASN A 42 -3.05 5.22 -6.03
C ASN A 42 -2.65 3.96 -5.24
N ALA A 43 -2.44 4.09 -3.93
CA ALA A 43 -1.98 3.02 -3.07
C ALA A 43 -2.75 2.98 -1.75
N GLU A 44 -3.07 1.77 -1.32
CA GLU A 44 -3.81 1.50 -0.09
C GLU A 44 -2.86 0.94 0.97
N MET A 45 -3.02 1.38 2.22
CA MET A 45 -2.14 1.02 3.33
C MET A 45 -2.97 0.47 4.48
N TRP A 46 -2.57 -0.67 5.05
CA TRP A 46 -3.21 -1.28 6.22
C TRP A 46 -2.20 -2.00 7.11
N GLU A 47 -2.59 -2.25 8.35
CA GLU A 47 -1.81 -3.05 9.31
C GLU A 47 -2.18 -4.53 9.16
N GLU A 48 -1.19 -5.38 8.94
CA GLU A 48 -1.32 -6.82 9.11
C GLU A 48 -1.06 -7.14 10.59
N ARG A 49 -2.10 -7.66 11.24
CA ARG A 49 -1.96 -8.33 12.53
C ARG A 49 -1.71 -9.79 12.20
N ASP A 50 -0.49 -10.26 12.45
CA ASP A 50 -0.22 -11.70 12.56
C ASP A 50 -1.19 -12.25 13.61
N GLU A 51 -2.15 -13.05 13.16
CA GLU A 51 -3.09 -13.80 14.00
C GLU A 51 -2.40 -15.00 14.65
#